data_AF-A0AA41UI89-F1
#
_entry.id   AF-A0AA41UI89-F1
#
_cell.length_a   1.000
_cell.length_b   1.000
_cell.length_c   1.000
_cell.angle_alpha   90.00
_cell.angle_beta   90.00
_cell.angle_gamma   90.00
#
_symmetry.space_group_name_H-M   'P 1'
#
loop_
_entity.id
_entity.type
_entity.pdbx_description
1 polymer ?
#
loop_
_entity_poly.entity_id
_entity_poly.type
_entity_poly.pdbx_seq_one_letter_code
_entity_poly.pdbx_strand_id
1 'polypeptide(L)' 'MPLSNLIIVLVVVGVVLWLINSYIPMQATVKKILNVVVIIAVIIWLLSVFGVIGNISTIRIGR' A
#
# COMPACT_ATOMS: atom_id res chain seq x y z
N MET A 1 1.48 5.01 -14.19
CA MET A 1 0.95 3.63 -14.31
C MET A 1 -0.49 3.73 -14.82
N PRO A 2 -0.93 2.90 -15.78
CA PRO A 2 -2.35 2.87 -16.17
C PRO A 2 -3.21 2.55 -14.95
N LEU A 3 -4.42 3.13 -14.89
CA LEU A 3 -5.33 3.04 -13.74
C LEU A 3 -5.62 1.59 -13.32
N SER A 4 -5.59 0.66 -14.28
CA SER A 4 -5.73 -0.79 -14.07
C SER A 4 -4.65 -1.38 -13.16
N ASN A 5 -3.40 -0.95 -13.30
CA ASN A 5 -2.30 -1.46 -12.48
C ASN A 5 -2.42 -1.04 -11.02
N LEU A 6 -2.98 0.15 -10.74
CA LEU A 6 -3.22 0.64 -9.39
C LEU A 6 -4.27 -0.23 -8.66
N ILE A 7 -5.36 -0.55 -9.38
CA ILE A 7 -6.44 -1.42 -8.87
C ILE A 7 -5.89 -2.81 -8.55
N ILE A 8 -5.09 -3.39 -9.45
CA ILE A 8 -4.48 -4.71 -9.27
C ILE A 8 -3.61 -4.74 -8.02
N VAL A 9 -2.76 -3.72 -7.80
CA VAL A 9 -1.91 -3.71 -6.61
C VAL A 9 -2.72 -3.50 -5.33
N LEU A 10 -3.79 -2.68 -5.35
CA LEU A 10 -4.68 -2.53 -4.20
C LEU A 10 -5.33 -3.87 -3.80
N VAL A 11 -5.79 -4.64 -4.79
CA VAL A 11 -6.37 -5.97 -4.57
C VAL A 11 -5.31 -6.93 -4.02
N VAL A 12 -4.11 -6.96 -4.58
CA VAL A 12 -3.01 -7.81 -4.11
C VAL A 12 -2.64 -7.48 -2.66
N VAL A 13 -2.47 -6.20 -2.34
CA VAL A 13 -2.14 -5.76 -0.97
C VAL A 13 -3.25 -6.14 0.00
N GLY A 14 -4.53 -5.93 -0.37
CA GLY A 14 -5.68 -6.32 0.45
C GLY A 14 -5.75 -7.83 0.71
N VAL A 15 -5.50 -8.65 -0.31
CA VAL A 15 -5.49 -10.12 -0.19
C VAL A 15 -4.33 -10.61 0.68
N VAL A 16 -3.13 -10.05 0.53
CA VAL A 16 -1.96 -10.36 1.37
C VAL A 16 -2.24 -10.02 2.84
N LEU A 17 -2.85 -8.86 3.10
CA LEU A 17 -3.29 -8.44 4.43
C LEU A 17 -4.27 -9.41 5.07
N TRP A 18 -5.27 -9.81 4.30
CA TRP A 18 -6.30 -10.73 4.73
C TRP A 18 -5.72 -12.11 5.05
N LEU A 19 -4.82 -12.61 4.19
CA LEU A 19 -4.07 -13.85 4.42
C LEU A 19 -3.27 -13.80 5.73
N ILE A 20 -2.51 -12.72 5.97
CA ILE A 20 -1.71 -12.61 7.19
C ILE A 20 -2.61 -12.59 8.45
N ASN A 21 -3.73 -11.86 8.41
CA ASN A 21 -4.64 -11.78 9.56
C ASN A 21 -5.49 -13.04 9.77
N SER A 22 -5.77 -13.81 8.70
CA SER A 22 -6.62 -15.00 8.75
C SER A 22 -5.83 -16.27 9.09
N TYR A 23 -4.57 -16.38 8.67
CA TYR A 23 -3.78 -17.62 8.82
C TYR A 23 -2.82 -17.61 10.01
N ILE A 24 -2.51 -16.44 10.58
CA ILE A 24 -1.65 -16.34 11.76
C ILE A 24 -2.53 -16.08 12.99
N PRO A 25 -2.86 -17.12 13.80
CA PRO A 25 -3.57 -16.93 15.06
C PRO A 25 -2.65 -16.19 16.03
N MET A 26 -2.84 -14.89 16.12
CA MET A 26 -1.93 -14.00 16.82
C MET A 26 -2.55 -13.48 18.11
N GLN A 27 -1.74 -13.48 19.19
CA GLN A 27 -2.13 -12.90 20.47
C GLN A 27 -2.51 -11.42 20.29
N ALA A 28 -3.49 -10.95 21.06
CA ALA A 28 -4.14 -9.65 20.87
C ALA A 28 -3.15 -8.47 20.77
N THR A 29 -2.06 -8.49 21.54
CA THR A 29 -1.00 -7.48 21.50
C THR A 29 -0.27 -7.44 20.17
N VAL A 30 0.14 -8.59 19.63
CA VAL A 30 0.90 -8.65 18.38
C VAL A 30 -0.03 -8.35 17.19
N LYS A 31 -1.31 -8.75 17.24
CA LYS A 31 -2.35 -8.36 16.25
C LYS A 31 -2.49 -6.85 16.12
N LYS A 32 -2.44 -6.13 17.25
CA LYS A 32 -2.53 -4.67 17.25
C LYS A 32 -1.31 -4.04 16.57
N ILE A 33 -0.10 -4.52 16.87
CA ILE A 33 1.16 -4.01 16.28
C ILE A 33 1.19 -4.26 14.77
N LEU A 34 0.88 -5.48 14.34
CA LEU A 34 0.89 -5.83 12.91
C LEU A 34 -0.11 -4.97 12.12
N ASN A 35 -1.35 -4.81 12.62
CA ASN A 35 -2.34 -4.01 11.91
C ASN A 35 -1.89 -2.55 11.77
N VAL A 36 -1.28 -1.97 12.82
CA VAL A 36 -0.71 -0.62 12.77
C VAL A 36 0.41 -0.52 11.73
N VAL A 37 1.37 -1.45 11.76
CA VAL A 37 2.50 -1.48 10.80
C VAL A 37 1.99 -1.58 9.37
N VAL A 38 1.00 -2.43 9.14
CA VAL A 38 0.44 -2.67 7.82
C VAL A 38 -0.37 -1.46 7.32
N ILE A 39 -1.17 -0.84 8.18
CA ILE A 39 -1.88 0.41 7.84
C ILE A 39 -0.86 1.50 7.45
N ILE A 40 0.23 1.65 8.20
CA ILE A 40 1.31 2.61 7.88
C ILE A 40 1.94 2.28 6.52
N ALA A 41 2.26 1.01 6.26
CA ALA A 41 2.82 0.57 4.98
C ALA A 41 1.87 0.87 3.80
N VAL A 42 0.57 0.64 3.97
CA VAL A 42 -0.47 0.94 2.98
C VAL A 42 -0.58 2.45 2.74
N ILE A 43 -0.54 3.28 3.79
CA ILE A 43 -0.57 4.75 3.68
C ILE A 43 0.65 5.27 2.90
N ILE A 44 1.86 4.80 3.24
CA ILE A 44 3.10 5.19 2.54
C ILE A 44 3.06 4.76 1.07
N TRP A 45 2.55 3.55 0.80
CA TRP A 45 2.40 3.03 -0.55
C TRP A 45 1.38 3.85 -1.36
N LEU A 46 0.22 4.18 -0.77
CA LEU A 46 -0.78 5.07 -1.39
C LEU A 46 -0.19 6.45 -1.70
N LEU A 47 0.55 7.07 -0.78
CA LEU A 47 1.23 8.35 -1.01
C LEU A 47 2.24 8.30 -2.17
N SER A 48 3.00 7.21 -2.29
CA SER A 48 3.89 6.97 -3.44
C SER A 48 3.12 6.82 -4.76
N VAL A 49 2.01 6.09 -4.73
CA VAL A 49 1.21 5.74 -5.91
C VAL A 49 0.35 6.90 -6.42
N PHE A 50 -0.22 7.70 -5.52
CA PHE A 50 -0.90 8.95 -5.85
C PHE A 50 0.06 10.01 -6.40
N GLY A 51 1.36 9.72 -6.45
CA GLY A 51 2.32 10.52 -7.19
C GLY A 51 2.82 11.74 -6.43
N VAL A 52 2.68 11.81 -5.10
CA VAL A 52 3.40 12.82 -4.30
C VAL A 52 4.92 12.65 -4.45
N ILE A 53 5.38 11.42 -4.75
CA ILE A 53 6.79 11.07 -5.02
C ILE A 53 7.02 10.75 -6.52
N GLY A 54 5.97 10.40 -7.27
CA GLY A 54 6.08 9.91 -8.66
C GLY A 54 5.74 10.90 -9.79
N ASN A 55 5.07 12.03 -9.51
CA ASN A 55 4.73 13.02 -10.55
C ASN A 55 5.85 14.04 -10.84
N ILE A 56 7.06 13.84 -10.33
CA ILE A 56 8.23 14.61 -10.76
C ILE A 56 8.75 14.18 -12.15
N SER A 57 8.33 13.01 -12.67
CA SER A 57 8.75 12.52 -13.99
C SER A 57 7.95 13.10 -15.17
N THR A 58 6.87 13.84 -14.92
CA THR A 58 5.98 14.41 -15.94
C THR A 58 6.11 15.93 -16.09
N ILE A 59 6.92 16.58 -15.24
CA ILE A 59 7.27 18.00 -15.41
C ILE A 59 8.36 18.09 -16.47
N ARG A 60 7.95 18.18 -17.73
CA ARG A 60 8.81 18.70 -18.80
C ARG A 60 9.06 20.19 -18.52
N ILE A 61 10.11 20.48 -17.76
CA ILE A 61 10.76 21.78 -17.79
C ILE A 61 11.47 21.86 -19.15
N GLY A 62 11.14 22.86 -19.97
CA GLY A 62 11.84 23.11 -21.24
C GLY A 62 10.92 23.30 -22.44
N ARG A 63 10.36 24.51 -22.57
CA ARG A 63 10.68 25.35 -23.72
C ARG A 63 10.97 26.75 -23.25
#